data_AF-A0A069E999-F1
#
_entry.id   AF-A0A069E999-F1
#
_cell.length_a   1.000
_cell.length_b   1.000
_cell.length_c   1.000
_cell.angle_alpha   90.00
_cell.angle_beta   90.00
_cell.angle_gamma   90.00
#
_symmetry.space_group_name_H-M   'P 1'
#
loop_
_entity.id
_entity.type
_entity.pdbx_description
1 polymer ?
#
loop_
_entity_poly.entity_id
_entity_poly.type
_entity_poly.pdbx_seq_one_letter_code
_entity_poly.pdbx_strand_id
1 'polypeptide(L)'
;MSDDALQDILDQLEALPMRKHATELGMISILWSRLELQLDILLLGLMQLREPEAASIILGSMDLKNKISAILAMGFVRKPNDRWYSDLKKLLDEINTDLRNKRNRYMHDYWLGSEDKVFRLNMAPKVKRPQSREFAIEYHKAEETAIGTLKAFQIQLLAAAGKIMSLISEAKLPYELNEPPSDPPETK
;
A
#
# COMPACT_ATOMS: atom_id res chain seq x y z
N MET A 1 -18.26 13.46 26.89
CA MET A 1 -19.19 12.67 26.06
C MET A 1 -19.36 11.35 26.79
N SER A 2 -20.59 10.89 27.05
CA SER A 2 -20.82 9.60 27.71
C SER A 2 -20.50 8.44 26.75
N ASP A 3 -20.19 7.27 27.31
CA ASP A 3 -19.95 6.06 26.53
C ASP A 3 -21.18 5.69 25.67
N ASP A 4 -22.39 5.94 26.19
CA ASP A 4 -23.65 5.74 25.44
C ASP A 4 -23.72 6.63 24.19
N ALA A 5 -23.30 7.89 24.29
CA ALA A 5 -23.29 8.80 23.14
C ALA A 5 -22.23 8.40 22.09
N LEU A 6 -21.13 7.79 22.51
CA LEU A 6 -20.14 7.21 21.59
C LEU A 6 -20.70 5.97 20.88
N GLN A 7 -21.39 5.10 21.62
CA GLN A 7 -22.01 3.89 21.08
C GLN A 7 -23.10 4.24 20.06
N ASP A 8 -23.95 5.23 20.37
CA ASP A 8 -24.98 5.71 19.44
C ASP A 8 -24.36 6.22 18.12
N ILE A 9 -23.22 6.90 18.19
CA ILE A 9 -22.50 7.36 16.99
C ILE A 9 -21.98 6.17 16.18
N LEU A 10 -21.42 5.15 16.84
CA LEU A 10 -20.94 3.94 16.16
C LEU A 10 -22.10 3.19 15.50
N ASP A 11 -23.21 3.01 16.18
CA ASP A 11 -24.39 2.33 15.66
C ASP A 11 -24.97 3.09 14.45
N GLN A 12 -24.99 4.42 14.51
CA GLN A 12 -25.38 5.26 13.37
C GLN A 12 -24.43 5.07 12.19
N LEU A 13 -23.11 5.06 12.42
CA LEU A 13 -22.11 4.82 11.38
C LEU A 13 -22.23 3.42 10.77
N GLU A 14 -22.55 2.40 11.58
CA GLU A 14 -22.76 1.04 11.14
C GLU A 14 -24.02 0.86 10.29
N ALA A 15 -25.06 1.63 10.59
CA ALA A 15 -26.30 1.64 9.83
C ALA A 15 -26.18 2.36 8.47
N LEU A 16 -25.11 3.14 8.25
CA LEU A 16 -24.90 3.82 6.98
C LEU A 16 -24.62 2.83 5.84
N PRO A 17 -25.09 3.12 4.61
CA PRO A 17 -24.81 2.31 3.41
C PRO A 17 -23.32 2.17 3.08
N MET A 18 -22.46 3.00 3.71
CA MET A 18 -21.01 2.95 3.54
C MET A 18 -20.32 1.75 4.19
N ARG A 19 -20.99 0.98 5.05
CA ARG A 19 -20.35 -0.15 5.77
C ARG A 19 -19.65 -1.12 4.81
N LYS A 20 -20.30 -1.47 3.70
CA LYS A 20 -19.70 -2.35 2.68
C LYS A 20 -18.44 -1.73 2.08
N HIS A 21 -18.48 -0.44 1.72
CA HIS A 21 -17.31 0.27 1.20
C HIS A 21 -16.18 0.36 2.22
N ALA A 22 -16.49 0.60 3.50
CA ALA A 22 -15.51 0.62 4.57
C ALA A 22 -14.77 -0.72 4.68
N THR A 23 -15.49 -1.85 4.60
CA THR A 23 -14.88 -3.19 4.57
C THR A 23 -13.93 -3.36 3.38
N GLU A 24 -14.36 -2.95 2.17
CA GLU A 24 -13.54 -3.08 0.97
C GLU A 24 -12.30 -2.14 0.99
N LEU A 25 -12.41 -0.97 1.62
CA LEU A 25 -11.29 -0.06 1.87
C LEU A 25 -10.31 -0.65 2.90
N GLY A 26 -10.82 -1.28 3.96
CA GLY A 26 -10.00 -2.03 4.92
C GLY A 26 -9.23 -3.16 4.22
N MET A 27 -9.88 -3.89 3.32
CA MET A 27 -9.23 -4.93 2.51
C MET A 27 -8.13 -4.37 1.60
N ILE A 28 -8.37 -3.20 0.97
CA ILE A 28 -7.33 -2.49 0.19
C ILE A 28 -6.11 -2.18 1.08
N SER A 29 -6.32 -1.72 2.32
CA SER A 29 -5.22 -1.45 3.25
C SER A 29 -4.42 -2.71 3.57
N ILE A 30 -5.08 -3.84 3.85
CA ILE A 30 -4.41 -5.12 4.14
C ILE A 30 -3.61 -5.61 2.92
N LEU A 31 -4.22 -5.58 1.73
CA LEU A 31 -3.56 -6.00 0.49
C LEU A 31 -2.38 -5.10 0.14
N TRP A 32 -2.48 -3.81 0.43
CA TRP A 32 -1.37 -2.87 0.28
C TRP A 32 -0.20 -3.24 1.19
N SER A 33 -0.45 -3.49 2.48
CA SER A 33 0.59 -3.94 3.41
C SER A 33 1.24 -5.26 2.96
N ARG A 34 0.46 -6.17 2.37
CA ARG A 34 1.00 -7.42 1.81
C ARG A 34 1.90 -7.16 0.60
N LEU A 35 1.55 -6.22 -0.26
CA LEU A 35 2.39 -5.81 -1.40
C LEU A 35 3.72 -5.22 -0.90
N GLU A 36 3.68 -4.35 0.14
CA GLU A 36 4.89 -3.78 0.75
C GLU A 36 5.78 -4.86 1.36
N LEU A 37 5.20 -5.85 2.05
CA LEU A 37 5.96 -6.99 2.58
C LEU A 37 6.68 -7.77 1.48
N GLN A 38 6.06 -7.95 0.31
CA GLN A 38 6.72 -8.66 -0.80
C GLN A 38 7.85 -7.84 -1.43
N LEU A 39 7.72 -6.52 -1.46
CA LEU A 39 8.83 -5.64 -1.84
C LEU A 39 9.99 -5.74 -0.84
N ASP A 40 9.68 -5.85 0.46
CA ASP A 40 10.70 -6.05 1.51
C ASP A 40 11.41 -7.40 1.34
N ILE A 41 10.68 -8.48 1.08
CA ILE A 41 11.24 -9.81 0.78
C ILE A 41 12.14 -9.76 -0.45
N LEU A 42 11.70 -9.10 -1.53
CA LEU A 42 12.50 -8.93 -2.74
C LEU A 42 13.78 -8.14 -2.45
N LEU A 43 13.67 -7.01 -1.76
CA LEU A 43 14.81 -6.16 -1.42
C LEU A 43 15.81 -6.90 -0.52
N LEU A 44 15.32 -7.63 0.47
CA LEU A 44 16.14 -8.46 1.36
C LEU A 44 16.93 -9.50 0.56
N GLY A 45 16.27 -10.23 -0.33
CA GLY A 45 16.91 -11.22 -1.19
C GLY A 45 17.98 -10.60 -2.11
N LEU A 46 17.73 -9.39 -2.63
CA LEU A 46 18.68 -8.66 -3.47
C LEU A 46 19.89 -8.13 -2.68
N MET A 47 19.68 -7.69 -1.43
CA MET A 47 20.73 -7.19 -0.55
C MET A 47 21.60 -8.30 0.04
N GLN A 48 21.07 -9.53 0.15
CA GLN A 48 21.75 -10.67 0.78
C GLN A 48 22.18 -10.37 2.22
N LEU A 49 21.36 -9.60 2.96
CA LEU A 49 21.62 -9.33 4.38
C LEU A 49 21.45 -10.63 5.17
N ARG A 50 22.48 -10.98 5.95
CA ARG A 50 22.49 -12.19 6.79
C ARG A 50 21.91 -11.97 8.19
N GLU A 51 21.77 -10.71 8.59
CA GLU A 51 21.35 -10.29 9.93
C GLU A 51 19.89 -9.78 9.88
N PRO A 52 18.92 -10.57 10.37
CA PRO A 52 17.50 -10.20 10.30
C PRO A 52 17.15 -8.92 11.04
N GLU A 53 17.84 -8.64 12.14
CA GLU A 53 17.61 -7.45 12.97
C GLU A 53 18.00 -6.17 12.23
N ALA A 54 19.22 -6.14 11.68
CA ALA A 54 19.67 -5.03 10.83
C ALA A 54 18.76 -4.83 9.62
N ALA A 55 18.35 -5.93 8.95
CA ALA A 55 17.42 -5.87 7.84
C ALA A 55 16.07 -5.26 8.23
N SER A 56 15.50 -5.66 9.37
CA SER A 56 14.23 -5.12 9.88
C SER A 56 14.32 -3.62 10.17
N ILE A 57 15.42 -3.16 10.78
CA ILE A 57 15.64 -1.72 11.06
C ILE A 57 15.76 -0.93 9.76
N ILE A 58 16.53 -1.42 8.79
CA ILE A 58 16.72 -0.75 7.50
C ILE A 58 15.38 -0.70 6.75
N LEU A 59 14.72 -1.83 6.55
CA LEU A 59 13.49 -1.90 5.76
C LEU A 59 12.32 -1.18 6.46
N GLY A 60 12.23 -1.24 7.78
CA GLY A 60 11.21 -0.57 8.56
C GLY A 60 11.33 0.96 8.59
N SER A 61 12.54 1.49 8.37
CA SER A 61 12.79 2.95 8.30
C SER A 61 12.64 3.53 6.89
N MET A 62 12.56 2.69 5.86
CA MET A 62 12.40 3.14 4.48
C MET A 62 10.93 3.33 4.12
N ASP A 63 10.59 4.50 3.57
CA ASP A 63 9.32 4.66 2.87
C ASP A 63 9.29 3.83 1.56
N LEU A 64 8.08 3.62 1.03
CA LEU A 64 7.90 2.83 -0.19
C LEU A 64 8.70 3.38 -1.38
N LYS A 65 8.87 4.70 -1.51
CA LYS A 65 9.58 5.30 -2.65
C LYS A 65 11.08 4.98 -2.57
N ASN A 66 11.63 5.03 -1.36
CA ASN A 66 13.01 4.67 -1.08
C ASN A 66 13.22 3.16 -1.28
N LYS A 67 12.27 2.31 -0.84
CA LYS A 67 12.28 0.86 -1.12
C LYS A 67 12.32 0.59 -2.62
N ILE A 68 11.44 1.20 -3.40
CA ILE A 68 11.41 1.04 -4.86
C ILE A 68 12.73 1.47 -5.50
N SER A 69 13.30 2.60 -5.07
CA SER A 69 14.58 3.10 -5.59
C SER A 69 15.73 2.13 -5.29
N ALA A 70 15.76 1.57 -4.07
CA ALA A 70 16.74 0.57 -3.67
C ALA A 70 16.57 -0.74 -4.44
N ILE A 71 15.34 -1.22 -4.64
CA ILE A 71 15.07 -2.42 -5.44
C ILE A 71 15.51 -2.21 -6.90
N LEU A 72 15.29 -1.03 -7.48
CA LEU A 72 15.77 -0.74 -8.83
C LEU A 72 17.31 -0.75 -8.93
N ALA A 73 18.00 -0.17 -7.95
CA ALA A 73 19.45 -0.14 -7.92
C ALA A 73 20.03 -1.55 -7.72
N MET A 74 19.57 -2.26 -6.68
CA MET A 74 20.03 -3.61 -6.37
C MET A 74 19.63 -4.62 -7.45
N GLY A 75 18.42 -4.49 -7.99
CA GLY A 75 17.92 -5.29 -9.09
C GLY A 75 18.76 -5.15 -10.35
N PHE A 76 19.28 -3.95 -10.66
CA PHE A 76 20.16 -3.77 -11.82
C PHE A 76 21.49 -4.53 -11.64
N VAL A 77 22.06 -4.46 -10.43
CA VAL A 77 23.33 -5.11 -10.08
C VAL A 77 23.17 -6.64 -10.03
N ARG A 78 22.03 -7.13 -9.56
CA ARG A 78 21.79 -8.56 -9.27
C ARG A 78 20.87 -9.26 -10.28
N LYS A 79 20.46 -8.59 -11.36
CA LYS A 79 19.53 -9.15 -12.34
C LYS A 79 20.06 -10.49 -12.90
N PRO A 80 19.20 -11.52 -13.00
CA PRO A 80 19.57 -12.75 -13.70
C PRO A 80 19.77 -12.52 -15.20
N ASN A 81 18.97 -11.62 -15.77
CA ASN A 81 19.02 -11.22 -17.18
C ASN A 81 18.33 -9.86 -17.37
N ASP A 82 18.51 -9.24 -18.53
CA ASP A 82 17.95 -7.90 -18.83
C ASP A 82 16.42 -7.89 -18.91
N ARG A 83 15.81 -8.99 -19.37
CA ARG A 83 14.35 -9.11 -19.45
C ARG A 83 13.73 -9.04 -18.06
N TRP A 84 14.24 -9.82 -17.11
CA TRP A 84 13.80 -9.80 -15.72
C TRP A 84 13.87 -8.38 -15.13
N TYR A 85 14.97 -7.66 -15.38
CA TYR A 85 15.12 -6.30 -14.89
C TYR A 85 14.13 -5.32 -15.55
N SER A 86 13.89 -5.47 -16.86
CA SER A 86 12.89 -4.68 -17.58
C SER A 86 11.48 -4.91 -17.01
N ASP A 87 11.14 -6.17 -16.73
CA ASP A 87 9.85 -6.55 -16.15
C ASP A 87 9.70 -6.01 -14.72
N LEU A 88 10.75 -6.12 -13.90
CA LEU A 88 10.82 -5.52 -12.57
C LEU A 88 10.61 -4.01 -12.64
N LYS A 89 11.36 -3.30 -13.49
CA LYS A 89 11.27 -1.85 -13.61
C LYS A 89 9.87 -1.40 -13.98
N LYS A 90 9.27 -2.03 -14.99
CA LYS A 90 7.90 -1.74 -15.42
C LYS A 90 6.89 -1.95 -14.28
N LEU A 91 7.02 -3.03 -13.53
CA LEU A 91 6.15 -3.32 -12.40
C LEU A 91 6.29 -2.29 -11.27
N LEU A 92 7.52 -1.90 -10.93
CA LEU A 92 7.77 -0.90 -9.89
C LEU A 92 7.28 0.49 -10.30
N ASP A 93 7.39 0.85 -11.58
CA ASP A 93 6.82 2.08 -12.13
C ASP A 93 5.29 2.08 -12.01
N GLU A 94 4.62 0.97 -12.34
CA GLU A 94 3.17 0.77 -12.16
C GLU A 94 2.75 0.93 -10.68
N ILE A 95 3.47 0.28 -9.76
CA ILE A 95 3.20 0.37 -8.32
C ILE A 95 3.37 1.81 -7.82
N ASN A 96 4.47 2.46 -8.18
CA ASN A 96 4.83 3.80 -7.68
C ASN A 96 3.90 4.90 -8.21
N THR A 97 3.48 4.80 -9.48
CA THR A 97 2.78 5.89 -10.17
C THR A 97 1.27 5.68 -10.26
N ASP A 98 0.80 4.46 -10.51
CA ASP A 98 -0.64 4.20 -10.64
C ASP A 98 -1.21 3.69 -9.33
N LEU A 99 -0.77 2.51 -8.87
CA LEU A 99 -1.38 1.83 -7.73
C LEU A 99 -1.27 2.64 -6.44
N ARG A 100 -0.10 3.25 -6.15
CA ARG A 100 0.08 4.10 -4.96
C ARG A 100 -0.84 5.31 -4.99
N ASN A 101 -0.92 5.99 -6.13
CA ASN A 101 -1.78 7.17 -6.25
C ASN A 101 -3.24 6.78 -6.08
N LYS A 102 -3.69 5.69 -6.73
CA LYS A 102 -5.05 5.18 -6.62
C LYS A 102 -5.40 4.75 -5.18
N ARG A 103 -4.50 4.04 -4.50
CA ARG A 103 -4.64 3.71 -3.06
C ARG A 103 -4.75 4.97 -2.22
N ASN A 104 -3.86 5.94 -2.41
CA ASN A 104 -3.90 7.19 -1.65
C ASN A 104 -5.22 7.94 -1.85
N ARG A 105 -5.76 7.97 -3.09
CA ARG A 105 -7.09 8.52 -3.36
C ARG A 105 -8.17 7.78 -2.59
N TYR A 106 -8.17 6.45 -2.58
CA TYR A 106 -9.17 5.69 -1.81
C TYR A 106 -9.09 5.91 -0.30
N MET A 107 -7.88 6.05 0.25
CA MET A 107 -7.68 6.19 1.69
C MET A 107 -7.86 7.63 2.21
N HIS A 108 -7.62 8.64 1.36
CA HIS A 108 -7.56 10.04 1.79
C HIS A 108 -8.65 10.94 1.19
N ASP A 109 -9.42 10.46 0.21
CA ASP A 109 -10.59 11.19 -0.26
C ASP A 109 -11.73 11.11 0.78
N TYR A 110 -12.65 12.05 0.71
CA TYR A 110 -13.84 12.04 1.55
C TYR A 110 -14.88 11.09 0.98
N TRP A 111 -15.58 10.38 1.86
CA TRP A 111 -16.62 9.42 1.49
C TRP A 111 -17.96 9.90 2.04
N LEU A 112 -18.97 9.94 1.17
CA LEU A 112 -20.35 10.27 1.52
C LEU A 112 -21.28 9.12 1.14
N GLY A 113 -22.09 8.66 2.08
CA GLY A 113 -23.18 7.72 1.83
C GLY A 113 -24.50 8.47 1.70
N SER A 114 -25.32 8.07 0.73
CA SER A 114 -26.69 8.56 0.54
C SER A 114 -27.57 7.38 0.14
N GLU A 115 -28.49 6.97 1.01
CA GLU A 115 -29.44 5.85 0.82
C GLU A 115 -28.82 4.60 0.17
N ASP A 116 -28.77 4.52 -1.16
CA ASP A 116 -28.24 3.37 -1.90
C ASP A 116 -26.89 3.60 -2.60
N LYS A 117 -26.34 4.81 -2.49
CA LYS A 117 -25.14 5.24 -3.23
C LYS A 117 -24.05 5.72 -2.30
N VAL A 118 -22.82 5.49 -2.73
CA VAL A 118 -21.63 5.99 -2.05
C VAL A 118 -20.80 6.79 -3.04
N PHE A 119 -20.45 8.00 -2.61
CA PHE A 119 -19.70 8.96 -3.40
C PHE A 119 -18.35 9.18 -2.75
N ARG A 120 -17.32 9.23 -3.59
CA ARG A 120 -15.99 9.70 -3.21
C ARG A 120 -15.85 11.14 -3.68
N LEU A 121 -15.51 12.05 -2.77
CA LEU A 121 -15.32 13.45 -3.07
C LEU A 121 -13.84 13.78 -3.21
N ASN A 122 -13.50 14.42 -4.33
CA ASN A 122 -12.20 15.04 -4.51
C ASN A 122 -12.22 16.48 -3.99
N MET A 123 -11.61 16.70 -2.84
CA MET A 123 -11.37 18.06 -2.34
C MET A 123 -10.07 18.60 -2.95
N ALA A 124 -10.20 19.60 -3.81
CA ALA A 124 -9.08 20.39 -4.29
C ALA A 124 -9.31 21.83 -3.81
N PRO A 125 -8.85 22.16 -2.59
CA PRO A 125 -9.04 23.49 -2.03
C PRO A 125 -8.33 24.51 -2.94
N LYS A 126 -9.10 25.34 -3.63
CA LYS A 126 -8.56 26.47 -4.39
C LYS A 126 -8.58 27.70 -3.51
N VAL A 127 -7.39 28.21 -3.20
CA VAL A 127 -7.26 29.55 -2.63
C VAL A 127 -7.52 30.56 -3.75
N LYS A 128 -8.78 31.00 -3.90
CA LYS A 128 -9.09 32.16 -4.73
C LYS A 128 -8.58 33.41 -4.00
N ARG A 129 -7.86 34.28 -4.72
CA ARG A 129 -7.25 35.48 -4.11
C ARG A 129 -8.32 36.41 -3.54
N PRO A 130 -8.07 37.02 -2.37
CA PRO A 130 -9.09 37.60 -1.51
C PRO A 130 -9.03 39.13 -1.64
N GLN A 131 -9.87 39.74 -2.49
CA GLN A 131 -10.22 41.15 -2.22
C GLN A 131 -11.22 41.27 -1.06
N SER A 132 -11.89 40.16 -0.71
CA SER A 132 -12.62 39.95 0.53
C SER A 132 -11.94 38.82 1.31
N ARG A 133 -11.86 38.91 2.64
CA ARG A 133 -11.22 37.94 3.55
C ARG A 133 -11.98 36.60 3.65
N GLU A 134 -12.49 36.09 2.54
CA GLU A 134 -13.28 34.87 2.48
C GLU A 134 -12.47 33.73 1.85
N PHE A 135 -12.33 32.64 2.60
CA PHE A 135 -11.82 31.37 2.08
C PHE A 135 -13.02 30.57 1.58
N ALA A 136 -13.14 30.36 0.26
CA ALA A 136 -14.12 29.45 -0.30
C ALA A 136 -13.47 28.08 -0.55
N ILE A 137 -14.03 27.03 0.05
CA ILE A 137 -13.69 25.63 -0.28
C ILE A 137 -14.62 25.19 -1.40
N GLU A 138 -14.10 25.00 -2.62
CA GLU A 138 -14.85 24.42 -3.73
C GLU A 138 -14.68 22.89 -3.77
N TYR A 139 -15.79 22.16 -3.80
CA TYR A 139 -15.81 20.72 -4.05
C TYR A 139 -15.62 20.48 -5.55
N HIS A 140 -14.56 19.78 -5.92
CA HIS A 140 -14.14 19.72 -7.32
C HIS A 140 -14.88 18.64 -8.11
N LYS A 141 -15.21 17.50 -7.47
CA LYS A 141 -15.97 16.41 -8.09
C LYS A 141 -16.50 15.44 -7.03
N ALA A 142 -17.77 15.06 -7.15
CA ALA A 142 -18.33 13.88 -6.50
C ALA A 142 -18.39 12.74 -7.53
N GLU A 143 -17.81 11.59 -7.20
CA GLU A 143 -17.79 10.42 -8.06
C GLU A 143 -18.49 9.26 -7.37
N GLU A 144 -19.60 8.79 -7.94
CA GLU A 144 -20.25 7.56 -7.48
C GLU A 144 -19.25 6.40 -7.61
N THR A 145 -19.00 5.71 -6.50
CA THR A 145 -18.02 4.64 -6.44
C THR A 145 -18.72 3.33 -6.15
N ALA A 146 -18.87 2.49 -7.17
CA ALA A 146 -19.41 1.15 -6.99
C ALA A 146 -18.42 0.25 -6.22
N ILE A 147 -18.96 -0.68 -5.42
CA ILE A 147 -18.17 -1.71 -4.72
C ILE A 147 -17.27 -2.50 -5.71
N GLY A 148 -17.79 -2.79 -6.90
CA GLY A 148 -17.04 -3.48 -7.95
C GLY A 148 -15.73 -2.77 -8.33
N THR A 149 -15.69 -1.43 -8.26
CA THR A 149 -14.48 -0.64 -8.52
C THR A 149 -13.40 -0.86 -7.47
N LEU A 150 -13.79 -0.99 -6.19
CA LEU A 150 -12.86 -1.30 -5.10
C LEU A 150 -12.32 -2.73 -5.24
N LYS A 151 -13.19 -3.70 -5.53
CA LYS A 151 -12.79 -5.10 -5.78
C LYS A 151 -11.86 -5.24 -6.98
N ALA A 152 -12.13 -4.53 -8.07
CA ALA A 152 -11.24 -4.49 -9.22
C ALA A 152 -9.84 -3.98 -8.84
N PHE A 153 -9.76 -2.98 -7.96
CA PHE A 153 -8.47 -2.50 -7.46
C PHE A 153 -7.77 -3.51 -6.55
N GLN A 154 -8.50 -4.22 -5.69
CA GLN A 154 -7.93 -5.31 -4.90
C GLN A 154 -7.30 -6.40 -5.78
N ILE A 155 -7.94 -6.75 -6.90
CA ILE A 155 -7.38 -7.67 -7.90
C ILE A 155 -6.09 -7.11 -8.51
N GLN A 156 -6.03 -5.81 -8.80
CA GLN A 156 -4.79 -5.18 -9.30
C GLN A 156 -3.65 -5.28 -8.28
N LEU A 157 -3.93 -5.06 -6.99
CA LEU A 157 -2.95 -5.23 -5.92
C LEU A 157 -2.46 -6.68 -5.81
N LEU A 158 -3.38 -7.65 -5.83
CA LEU A 158 -3.05 -9.08 -5.82
C LEU A 158 -2.24 -9.51 -7.06
N ALA A 159 -2.55 -8.96 -8.23
CA ALA A 159 -1.80 -9.24 -9.45
C ALA A 159 -0.37 -8.68 -9.37
N ALA A 160 -0.20 -7.44 -8.90
CA ALA A 160 1.12 -6.85 -8.69
C ALA A 160 1.93 -7.66 -7.67
N ALA A 161 1.29 -8.05 -6.56
CA ALA A 161 1.85 -8.93 -5.54
C ALA A 161 2.33 -10.28 -6.11
N GLY A 162 1.51 -10.93 -6.92
CA GLY A 162 1.86 -12.19 -7.59
C GLY A 162 3.03 -12.04 -8.55
N LYS A 163 3.09 -10.93 -9.31
CA LYS A 163 4.23 -10.64 -10.22
C LYS A 163 5.54 -10.46 -9.44
N ILE A 164 5.52 -9.79 -8.28
CA ILE A 164 6.72 -9.67 -7.43
C ILE A 164 7.21 -11.06 -6.99
N MET A 165 6.29 -11.93 -6.55
CA MET A 165 6.65 -13.30 -6.15
C MET A 165 7.23 -14.11 -7.31
N SER A 166 6.70 -13.96 -8.53
CA SER A 166 7.29 -14.57 -9.73
C SER A 166 8.72 -14.10 -9.95
N LEU A 167 8.96 -12.78 -9.87
CA LEU A 167 10.30 -12.20 -10.03
C LEU A 167 11.27 -12.69 -8.95
N ILE A 168 10.83 -12.83 -7.70
CA ILE A 168 11.64 -13.41 -6.60
C ILE A 168 12.03 -14.85 -6.94
N SER A 169 11.07 -15.67 -7.38
CA SER A 169 11.30 -17.07 -7.72
C SER A 169 12.26 -17.23 -8.90
N GLU A 170 12.09 -16.44 -9.96
CA GLU A 170 12.96 -16.43 -11.15
C GLU A 170 14.39 -16.02 -10.82
N ALA A 171 14.56 -15.08 -9.89
CA ALA A 171 15.88 -14.60 -9.49
C ALA A 171 16.67 -15.61 -8.65
N LYS A 172 16.04 -16.72 -8.23
CA LYS A 172 16.64 -17.74 -7.34
C LYS A 172 17.35 -17.10 -6.14
N LEU A 173 16.77 -16.02 -5.62
CA LEU A 173 17.37 -15.31 -4.49
C LEU A 173 17.41 -16.27 -3.31
N PRO A 174 18.57 -16.45 -2.65
CA PRO A 174 18.69 -17.37 -1.53
C PRO A 174 17.77 -16.88 -0.42
N TYR A 175 16.68 -17.61 -0.20
CA TYR A 175 15.80 -17.44 0.95
C TYR A 175 16.13 -18.54 1.97
N GLU A 176 17.41 -18.71 2.28
CA GLU A 176 17.80 -19.49 3.44
C GLU A 176 17.60 -18.56 4.64
N LEU A 177 16.43 -18.67 5.27
CA LEU A 177 16.33 -18.31 6.68
C LEU A 177 17.34 -19.22 7.37
N ASN A 178 18.52 -18.68 7.68
CA ASN A 178 19.51 -19.41 8.46
C ASN A 178 18.76 -20.04 9.64
N GLU A 179 18.91 -21.36 9.82
CA GLU A 179 18.49 -21.98 11.05
C GLU A 179 19.06 -21.14 12.19
N PRO A 180 18.26 -20.81 13.22
CA PRO A 180 18.75 -20.06 14.36
C PRO A 180 20.05 -20.70 14.83
N PRO A 181 21.09 -19.92 15.17
CA PRO A 181 22.37 -20.48 15.56
C PRO A 181 22.12 -21.57 16.61
N SER A 182 22.55 -22.80 16.28
CA SER A 182 22.52 -23.94 17.20
C SER A 182 23.06 -23.49 18.55
N ASP A 183 22.35 -23.84 19.62
CA ASP A 183 22.58 -23.34 20.99
C ASP A 183 24.07 -23.08 21.28
N PRO A 184 24.40 -21.96 21.94
CA PRO A 184 25.79 -21.65 22.28
C PRO A 184 26.40 -22.85 23.03
N PRO A 185 27.67 -23.20 22.74
CA PRO A 185 28.30 -24.37 23.35
C PRO A 185 28.23 -24.25 24.87
N GLU A 186 27.69 -25.27 25.53
CA GLU A 186 27.64 -25.35 26.99
C GLU A 186 29.04 -25.09 27.56
N THR A 187 29.22 -23.95 28.22
CA THR A 187 30.44 -23.66 28.97
C THR A 187 30.54 -24.64 30.13
N LYS A 188 31.48 -25.59 30.02
CA LYS A 188 31.92 -26.47 31.10
C LYS A 188 32.92 -25.78 32.01
#